data_AF-A0A660SQT2-F1
#
_entry.id   AF-A0A660SQT2-F1
#
_cell.length_a   1.000
_cell.length_b   1.000
_cell.length_c   1.000
_cell.angle_alpha   90.00
_cell.angle_beta   90.00
_cell.angle_gamma   90.00
#
_symmetry.space_group_name_H-M   'P 1'
#
loop_
_entity.id
_entity.type
_entity.pdbx_description
1 polymer ?
#
loop_
_entity_poly.entity_id
_entity_poly.type
_entity_poly.pdbx_seq_one_letter_code
_entity_poly.pdbx_strand_id
1 'polypeptide(L)'
;MSRRLIKVISKAALLALILTSCASTPDRVNPQWTKEMFFKNAQQAMDEYRYKTALHYYEVFLVRFHEDQPRGIAAEYERAFINYKIENYEESTAQYNEILRKFNDSPYAMLFPPRFEHLSEIGLKNIEKKEFIGTSLFWRVKEKQWAEQNDGNLNDLAETES
;
A
#
# COMPACT_ATOMS: atom_id res chain seq x y z
N MET A 1 42.18 -22.26 -1.18
CA MET A 1 41.23 -21.14 -0.99
C MET A 1 41.12 -20.83 0.50
N SER A 2 41.40 -19.60 0.93
CA SER A 2 41.33 -19.21 2.34
C SER A 2 39.91 -19.35 2.89
N ARG A 3 39.76 -19.91 4.09
CA ARG A 3 38.48 -20.05 4.81
C ARG A 3 37.71 -18.72 4.94
N ARG A 4 38.40 -17.58 4.85
CA ARG A 4 37.80 -16.24 4.83
C ARG A 4 37.09 -15.94 3.50
N LEU A 5 37.68 -16.33 2.36
CA LEU A 5 37.05 -16.15 1.04
C LEU A 5 35.79 -17.00 0.89
N ILE A 6 35.78 -18.24 1.40
CA ILE A 6 34.61 -19.13 1.33
C ILE A 6 33.42 -18.53 2.10
N LYS A 7 33.67 -17.89 3.26
CA LYS A 7 32.62 -17.23 4.07
C LYS A 7 32.06 -15.98 3.38
N VAL A 8 32.89 -15.19 2.71
CA VAL A 8 32.44 -13.99 1.98
C VAL A 8 31.59 -14.37 0.76
N ILE A 9 32.02 -15.37 -0.01
CA ILE A 9 31.28 -15.88 -1.17
C ILE A 9 29.93 -16.46 -0.74
N SER A 10 29.90 -17.21 0.36
CA SER A 10 28.67 -17.80 0.90
C SER A 10 27.65 -16.74 1.35
N LYS A 11 28.11 -15.66 1.99
CA LYS A 11 27.22 -14.54 2.38
C LYS A 11 26.71 -13.75 1.17
N ALA A 12 27.56 -13.52 0.18
CA ALA A 12 27.17 -12.83 -1.05
C ALA A 12 26.17 -13.65 -1.89
N ALA A 13 26.35 -14.97 -1.96
CA ALA A 13 25.42 -15.88 -2.63
C ALA A 13 24.04 -15.90 -1.94
N LEU A 14 24.00 -15.87 -0.61
CA LEU A 14 22.75 -15.79 0.14
C LEU A 14 22.00 -14.47 -0.10
N LEU A 15 22.72 -13.36 -0.25
CA LEU A 15 22.15 -12.04 -0.55
C LEU A 15 21.63 -11.95 -1.99
N ALA A 16 22.30 -12.62 -2.94
CA ALA A 16 21.89 -12.64 -4.35
C ALA A 16 20.59 -13.43 -4.60
N LEU A 17 20.31 -14.46 -3.80
CA LEU A 17 19.09 -15.27 -3.90
C LEU A 17 17.80 -14.51 -3.52
N ILE A 18 17.90 -13.39 -2.80
CA ILE A 18 16.74 -12.59 -2.36
C ILE A 18 16.23 -11.69 -3.50
N LEU A 19 17.06 -11.42 -4.53
CA LEU A 19 16.73 -10.49 -5.61
C LEU A 19 16.02 -11.14 -6.81
N THR A 20 15.83 -12.46 -6.84
CA THR A 20 15.21 -13.17 -7.98
C THR A 20 13.69 -13.32 -7.91
N SER A 21 13.01 -12.71 -6.93
CA SER A 21 11.54 -12.75 -6.82
C SER A 21 10.88 -11.67 -7.70
N CYS A 22 11.16 -11.70 -9.00
CA CYS A 22 10.44 -10.89 -9.97
C CYS A 22 9.24 -11.72 -10.47
N ALA A 23 8.14 -11.71 -9.72
CA ALA A 23 6.89 -12.30 -10.19
C ALA A 23 6.38 -11.48 -11.39
N SER A 24 6.51 -12.05 -12.58
CA SER A 24 6.01 -11.45 -13.83
C SER A 24 4.48 -11.34 -13.76
N THR A 25 3.94 -10.18 -14.13
CA THR A 25 2.50 -10.03 -14.38
C THR A 25 2.12 -10.85 -15.62
N PRO A 26 1.03 -11.63 -15.59
CA PRO A 26 0.63 -12.44 -16.73
C PRO A 26 0.31 -11.56 -17.94
N ASP A 27 0.94 -11.87 -19.08
CA ASP A 27 0.93 -11.02 -20.28
C ASP A 27 -0.45 -10.84 -20.92
N ARG A 28 -1.42 -11.75 -20.66
CA ARG A 28 -2.76 -11.67 -21.26
C ARG A 28 -3.85 -12.21 -20.33
N VAL A 29 -4.84 -11.37 -20.06
CA VAL A 29 -6.12 -11.78 -19.44
C VAL A 29 -6.94 -12.59 -20.45
N ASN A 30 -7.46 -13.74 -20.01
CA ASN A 30 -8.31 -14.58 -20.84
C ASN A 30 -9.53 -13.79 -21.36
N PRO A 31 -9.77 -13.76 -22.69
CA PRO A 31 -10.87 -12.98 -23.27
C PRO A 31 -12.26 -13.50 -22.87
N GLN A 32 -12.38 -14.77 -22.45
CA GLN A 32 -13.63 -15.43 -22.10
C GLN A 32 -13.97 -15.36 -20.60
N TRP A 33 -13.20 -14.61 -19.81
CA TRP A 33 -13.51 -14.45 -18.39
C TRP A 33 -14.83 -13.72 -18.17
N THR A 34 -15.69 -14.33 -17.36
CA THR A 34 -16.89 -13.67 -16.84
C THR A 34 -16.51 -12.62 -15.80
N LYS A 35 -17.48 -11.78 -15.44
CA LYS A 35 -17.35 -10.76 -14.39
C LYS A 35 -16.88 -11.37 -13.06
N GLU A 36 -17.45 -12.49 -12.67
CA GLU A 36 -17.09 -13.23 -11.45
C GLU A 36 -15.67 -13.78 -11.52
N MET A 37 -15.24 -14.25 -12.70
CA MET A 37 -13.88 -14.75 -12.88
C MET A 37 -12.84 -13.65 -12.68
N PHE A 38 -13.10 -12.41 -13.08
CA PHE A 38 -12.20 -11.29 -12.79
C PHE A 38 -11.99 -11.11 -11.28
N PHE A 39 -13.08 -11.02 -10.51
CA PHE A 39 -13.00 -10.86 -9.06
C PHE A 39 -12.34 -12.05 -8.37
N LYS A 40 -12.66 -13.28 -8.81
CA LYS A 40 -12.04 -14.50 -8.26
C LYS A 40 -10.53 -14.52 -8.50
N ASN A 41 -10.09 -14.25 -9.73
CA ASN A 41 -8.67 -14.27 -10.08
C ASN A 41 -7.91 -13.10 -9.45
N ALA A 42 -8.55 -11.93 -9.29
CA ALA A 42 -7.94 -10.79 -8.61
C ALA A 42 -7.74 -11.07 -7.12
N GLN A 43 -8.74 -11.63 -6.43
CA GLN A 43 -8.60 -12.06 -5.04
C GLN A 43 -7.55 -13.16 -4.88
N GLN A 44 -7.50 -14.15 -5.77
CA GLN A 44 -6.43 -15.15 -5.73
C GLN A 44 -5.04 -14.50 -5.90
N ALA A 45 -4.89 -13.53 -6.80
CA ALA A 45 -3.65 -12.79 -6.95
C ALA A 45 -3.32 -11.97 -5.68
N MET A 46 -4.31 -11.43 -4.98
CA MET A 46 -4.13 -10.76 -3.70
C MET A 46 -3.62 -11.69 -2.60
N ASP A 47 -4.23 -12.87 -2.48
CA ASP A 47 -3.85 -13.89 -1.50
C ASP A 47 -2.41 -14.38 -1.73
N GLU A 48 -1.96 -14.37 -2.98
CA GLU A 48 -0.60 -14.71 -3.40
C GLU A 48 0.37 -13.50 -3.38
N TYR A 49 -0.03 -12.35 -2.83
CA TYR A 49 0.75 -11.10 -2.78
C TYR A 49 1.15 -10.54 -4.16
N ARG A 50 0.49 -10.97 -5.24
CA ARG A 50 0.70 -10.51 -6.62
C ARG A 50 -0.11 -9.25 -6.91
N TYR A 51 0.14 -8.19 -6.14
CA TYR A 51 -0.62 -6.93 -6.16
C TYR A 51 -0.73 -6.30 -7.56
N LYS A 52 0.36 -6.28 -8.34
CA LYS A 52 0.35 -5.76 -9.72
C LYS A 52 -0.58 -6.56 -10.63
N THR A 53 -0.69 -7.88 -10.42
CA THR A 53 -1.60 -8.72 -11.20
C THR A 53 -3.06 -8.46 -10.80
N ALA A 54 -3.33 -8.34 -9.50
CA ALA A 54 -4.66 -8.01 -9.01
C ALA A 54 -5.14 -6.64 -9.53
N LEU A 55 -4.28 -5.61 -9.48
CA LEU A 55 -4.56 -4.29 -10.07
C LEU A 55 -4.90 -4.40 -11.56
N HIS A 56 -4.07 -5.11 -12.32
CA HIS A 56 -4.28 -5.30 -13.75
C HIS A 56 -5.64 -5.96 -14.05
N TYR A 57 -6.04 -6.96 -13.27
CA TYR A 57 -7.34 -7.62 -13.46
C TYR A 57 -8.52 -6.67 -13.20
N TYR A 58 -8.46 -5.85 -12.14
CA TYR A 58 -9.50 -4.85 -11.89
C TYR A 58 -9.52 -3.75 -12.94
N GLU A 59 -8.37 -3.32 -13.46
CA GLU A 59 -8.30 -2.34 -14.55
C GLU A 59 -8.93 -2.88 -15.83
N VAL A 60 -8.62 -4.12 -16.20
CA VAL A 60 -9.24 -4.76 -17.37
C VAL A 60 -10.73 -4.96 -17.15
N PHE A 61 -11.17 -5.28 -15.92
CA PHE A 61 -12.59 -5.37 -15.58
C PHE A 61 -13.31 -4.04 -15.83
N LEU A 62 -12.75 -2.92 -15.34
CA LEU A 62 -13.33 -1.58 -15.48
C LEU A 62 -13.45 -1.14 -16.94
N VAL A 63 -12.53 -1.59 -17.81
CA VAL A 63 -12.62 -1.32 -19.25
C VAL A 63 -13.68 -2.21 -19.92
N ARG A 64 -13.66 -3.52 -19.65
CA ARG A 64 -14.50 -4.51 -20.35
C ARG A 64 -15.97 -4.49 -19.92
N PHE A 65 -16.24 -4.13 -18.67
CA PHE A 65 -17.58 -4.17 -18.07
C PHE A 65 -17.94 -2.81 -17.43
N HIS A 66 -17.61 -1.72 -18.11
CA HIS A 66 -17.84 -0.35 -17.65
C HIS A 66 -19.33 -0.04 -17.37
N GLU A 67 -20.24 -0.81 -17.97
CA GLU A 67 -21.68 -0.72 -17.74
C GLU A 67 -22.14 -1.34 -16.41
N ASP A 68 -21.35 -2.23 -15.81
CA ASP A 68 -21.69 -2.88 -14.53
C ASP A 68 -21.37 -1.97 -13.35
N GLN A 69 -22.20 -0.94 -13.14
CA GLN A 69 -22.01 0.07 -12.10
C GLN A 69 -21.79 -0.52 -10.69
N PRO A 70 -22.56 -1.53 -10.22
CA PRO A 70 -22.36 -2.10 -8.89
C PRO A 70 -21.02 -2.84 -8.71
N ARG A 71 -20.54 -3.55 -9.74
CA ARG A 71 -19.22 -4.19 -9.69
C ARG A 71 -18.09 -3.24 -10.06
N GLY A 72 -18.37 -2.19 -10.82
CA GLY A 72 -17.41 -1.13 -11.15
C GLY A 72 -16.93 -0.43 -9.89
N ILE A 73 -17.85 0.04 -9.05
CA ILE A 73 -17.48 0.69 -7.78
C ILE A 73 -16.74 -0.28 -6.84
N ALA A 74 -17.07 -1.58 -6.89
CA ALA A 74 -16.35 -2.61 -6.15
C ALA A 74 -14.90 -2.74 -6.64
N ALA A 75 -14.68 -2.84 -7.95
CA ALA A 75 -13.34 -2.95 -8.54
C ALA A 75 -12.50 -1.70 -8.28
N GLU A 76 -13.10 -0.50 -8.29
CA GLU A 76 -12.43 0.74 -7.93
C GLU A 76 -11.98 0.75 -6.47
N TYR A 77 -12.85 0.33 -5.55
CA TYR A 77 -12.50 0.18 -4.14
C TYR A 77 -11.35 -0.81 -3.95
N GLU A 78 -11.39 -1.96 -4.63
CA GLU A 78 -10.32 -2.95 -4.53
C GLU A 78 -8.98 -2.40 -5.03
N ARG A 79 -8.96 -1.58 -6.11
CA ARG A 79 -7.74 -0.89 -6.54
C ARG A 79 -7.21 0.07 -5.47
N ALA A 80 -8.09 0.87 -4.86
CA ALA A 80 -7.73 1.76 -3.76
C ALA A 80 -7.14 0.99 -2.58
N PHE A 81 -7.79 -0.10 -2.18
CA PHE A 81 -7.33 -0.96 -1.10
C PHE A 81 -5.99 -1.63 -1.41
N ILE A 82 -5.75 -2.05 -2.66
CA ILE A 82 -4.43 -2.58 -3.07
C ILE A 82 -3.35 -1.51 -2.91
N ASN A 83 -3.60 -0.28 -3.38
CA ASN A 83 -2.65 0.82 -3.22
C ASN A 83 -2.36 1.11 -1.75
N TYR A 84 -3.38 1.10 -0.89
CA TYR A 84 -3.20 1.17 0.57
C TYR A 84 -2.29 0.04 1.10
N LYS A 85 -2.53 -1.21 0.66
CA LYS A 85 -1.79 -2.40 1.11
C LYS A 85 -0.31 -2.35 0.74
N ILE A 86 0.04 -1.73 -0.39
CA ILE A 86 1.43 -1.56 -0.84
C ILE A 86 2.03 -0.21 -0.45
N GLU A 87 1.38 0.52 0.47
CA GLU A 87 1.82 1.81 1.01
C GLU A 87 1.91 2.93 -0.02
N ASN A 88 1.21 2.78 -1.16
CA ASN A 88 1.00 3.85 -2.12
C ASN A 88 -0.17 4.74 -1.66
N TYR A 89 0.04 5.43 -0.53
CA TYR A 89 -1.02 6.18 0.17
C TYR A 89 -1.55 7.37 -0.61
N GLU A 90 -0.72 8.02 -1.44
CA GLU A 90 -1.15 9.11 -2.31
C GLU A 90 -2.21 8.63 -3.33
N GLU A 91 -1.88 7.59 -4.10
CA GLU A 91 -2.82 7.02 -5.08
C GLU A 91 -4.04 6.42 -4.38
N SER A 92 -3.85 5.73 -3.25
CA SER A 92 -4.96 5.18 -2.47
C SER A 92 -5.92 6.27 -2.00
N THR A 93 -5.40 7.41 -1.54
CA THR A 93 -6.19 8.55 -1.09
C THR A 93 -6.98 9.15 -2.25
N ALA A 94 -6.34 9.36 -3.40
CA ALA A 94 -7.01 9.85 -4.60
C ALA A 94 -8.15 8.92 -5.03
N GLN A 95 -7.91 7.60 -5.03
CA GLN A 95 -8.91 6.62 -5.42
C GLN A 95 -10.08 6.51 -4.43
N TYR A 96 -9.81 6.53 -3.11
CA TYR A 96 -10.89 6.57 -2.12
C TYR A 96 -11.75 7.84 -2.24
N ASN A 97 -11.14 9.00 -2.43
CA ASN A 97 -11.87 10.25 -2.63
C ASN A 97 -12.71 10.24 -3.90
N GLU A 98 -12.22 9.65 -5.00
CA GLU A 98 -12.99 9.52 -6.24
C GLU A 98 -14.23 8.62 -6.06
N ILE A 99 -14.12 7.53 -5.30
CA ILE A 99 -15.25 6.67 -4.95
C ILE A 99 -16.30 7.46 -4.17
N LEU A 100 -15.88 8.18 -3.12
CA LEU A 100 -16.79 9.02 -2.33
C LEU A 100 -17.45 10.12 -3.16
N ARG A 101 -16.70 10.75 -4.07
CA ARG A 101 -17.23 11.72 -5.03
C ARG A 101 -18.30 11.09 -5.93
N LYS A 102 -18.08 9.86 -6.41
CA LYS A 102 -19.09 9.13 -7.21
C LYS A 102 -20.36 8.83 -6.43
N PHE A 103 -20.27 8.48 -5.13
CA PHE A 103 -21.46 8.31 -4.30
C PHE A 103 -22.30 9.59 -4.18
N ASN A 104 -21.66 10.76 -4.19
CA ASN A 104 -22.36 12.05 -4.12
C ASN A 104 -22.89 12.54 -5.48
N ASP A 105 -22.10 12.40 -6.54
CA ASP A 105 -22.33 13.13 -7.79
C ASP A 105 -22.85 12.24 -8.94
N SER A 106 -22.67 10.92 -8.86
CA SER A 106 -22.99 10.03 -9.98
C SER A 106 -24.50 9.83 -10.13
N PRO A 107 -25.04 9.86 -11.37
CA PRO A 107 -26.43 9.45 -11.61
C PRO A 107 -26.67 7.97 -11.29
N TYR A 108 -25.60 7.18 -11.12
CA TYR A 108 -25.66 5.76 -10.78
C TYR A 108 -25.50 5.48 -9.28
N ALA A 109 -25.41 6.50 -8.43
CA ALA A 109 -25.17 6.34 -6.99
C ALA A 109 -26.12 5.34 -6.31
N MET A 110 -27.40 5.32 -6.71
CA MET A 110 -28.40 4.38 -6.20
C MET A 110 -28.10 2.90 -6.48
N LEU A 111 -27.23 2.60 -7.44
CA LEU A 111 -26.83 1.24 -7.82
C LEU A 111 -25.58 0.77 -7.05
N PHE A 112 -24.86 1.69 -6.42
CA PHE A 112 -23.61 1.37 -5.74
C PHE A 112 -23.89 0.67 -4.40
N PRO A 113 -23.20 -0.44 -4.08
CA PRO A 113 -23.32 -1.05 -2.76
C PRO A 113 -22.76 -0.12 -1.66
N PRO A 114 -23.57 0.30 -0.66
CA PRO A 114 -23.17 1.34 0.32
C PRO A 114 -21.91 1.02 1.14
N ARG A 115 -21.57 -0.27 1.28
CA ARG A 115 -20.35 -0.69 1.99
C ARG A 115 -19.08 -0.02 1.46
N PHE A 116 -19.02 0.28 0.16
CA PHE A 116 -17.80 0.82 -0.45
C PHE A 116 -17.59 2.30 -0.17
N GLU A 117 -18.66 3.05 0.12
CA GLU A 117 -18.57 4.40 0.68
C GLU A 117 -17.91 4.32 2.05
N HIS A 118 -18.51 3.56 2.97
CA HIS A 118 -18.03 3.42 4.33
C HIS A 118 -16.60 2.89 4.43
N LEU A 119 -16.26 1.87 3.64
CA LEU A 119 -14.90 1.32 3.61
C LEU A 119 -13.87 2.32 3.07
N SER A 120 -14.26 3.21 2.15
CA SER A 120 -13.38 4.27 1.64
C SER A 120 -13.09 5.32 2.72
N GLU A 121 -14.09 5.70 3.51
CA GLU A 121 -13.88 6.58 4.67
C GLU A 121 -12.94 5.96 5.71
N ILE A 122 -13.10 4.65 5.98
CA ILE A 122 -12.19 3.92 6.87
C ILE A 122 -10.77 3.90 6.29
N GLY A 123 -10.64 3.68 4.99
CA GLY A 123 -9.36 3.71 4.27
C GLY A 123 -8.62 5.04 4.49
N LEU A 124 -9.31 6.16 4.27
CA LEU A 124 -8.76 7.50 4.48
C LEU A 124 -8.34 7.75 5.93
N LYS A 125 -9.19 7.39 6.90
CA LYS A 125 -8.86 7.51 8.34
C LYS A 125 -7.64 6.69 8.73
N ASN A 126 -7.48 5.51 8.14
CA ASN A 126 -6.31 4.66 8.40
C ASN A 126 -5.02 5.26 7.84
N ILE A 127 -5.08 5.91 6.67
CA ILE A 127 -3.96 6.63 6.08
C ILE A 127 -3.57 7.81 6.97
N GLU A 128 -4.52 8.67 7.32
CA GLU A 128 -4.30 9.82 8.22
C GLU A 128 -3.68 9.39 9.56
N LYS A 129 -4.20 8.32 10.17
CA LYS A 129 -3.66 7.77 11.41
C LYS A 129 -2.21 7.32 11.26
N LYS A 130 -1.85 6.68 10.14
CA LYS A 130 -0.48 6.24 9.88
C LYS A 130 0.46 7.43 9.72
N GLU A 131 0.05 8.46 9.00
CA GLU A 131 0.82 9.70 8.83
C GLU A 131 1.05 10.41 10.16
N PHE A 132 0.00 10.51 10.99
CA PHE A 132 0.08 11.09 12.33
C PHE A 132 1.05 10.30 13.21
N ILE A 133 0.94 8.97 13.25
CA ILE A 133 1.84 8.11 14.04
C ILE A 133 3.28 8.24 13.55
N GLY A 134 3.51 8.23 12.23
CA GLY A 134 4.84 8.41 11.66
C GLY A 134 5.48 9.74 12.07
N THR A 135 4.71 10.82 12.00
CA THR A 135 5.14 12.17 12.41
C THR A 135 5.42 12.23 13.91
N SER A 136 4.54 11.68 14.74
CA SER A 136 4.70 11.64 16.19
C SER A 136 5.96 10.86 16.61
N LEU A 137 6.19 9.69 15.99
CA LEU A 137 7.37 8.87 16.25
C LEU A 137 8.65 9.60 15.83
N PHE A 138 8.65 10.27 14.69
CA PHE A 138 9.79 11.06 14.22
C PHE A 138 10.22 12.12 15.24
N TRP A 139 9.26 12.88 15.77
CA TRP A 139 9.56 13.90 16.79
C TRP A 139 10.14 13.29 18.06
N ARG A 140 9.58 12.17 18.52
CA ARG A 140 10.06 11.49 19.72
C ARG A 140 11.49 10.93 19.57
N VAL A 141 11.85 10.46 18.36
CA VAL A 141 13.23 10.06 18.05
C VAL A 141 14.16 11.26 18.08
N LYS A 142 13.76 12.37 17.46
CA LYS A 142 14.56 13.60 17.41
C LYS A 142 14.81 14.20 18.80
N GLU A 143 13.79 14.20 19.66
CA GLU A 143 13.88 14.65 21.04
C GLU A 143 14.87 13.80 21.85
N LYS A 144 14.79 12.47 21.73
CA LYS A 144 15.73 11.56 22.37
C LYS A 144 17.18 11.80 21.91
N GLN A 145 17.39 11.99 20.60
CA GLN A 145 18.73 12.26 20.06
C GLN A 145 19.28 13.60 20.53
N TRP A 146 18.44 14.63 20.61
CA TRP A 146 18.83 15.92 21.18
C TRP A 146 19.22 15.77 22.64
N ALA A 147 18.43 15.05 23.44
CA ALA A 147 18.75 14.79 24.84
C ALA A 147 20.09 14.04 24.98
N GLU A 148 20.32 12.95 24.23
CA GLU A 148 21.60 12.21 24.28
C GLU A 148 22.82 13.06 23.88
N GLN A 149 22.65 14.01 22.94
CA GLN A 149 23.71 14.92 22.52
C GLN A 149 23.99 16.04 23.54
N ASN A 150 23.00 16.45 24.32
CA ASN A 150 23.08 17.59 25.23
C ASN A 150 23.16 17.20 26.71
N ASP A 151 22.82 15.96 27.09
CA ASP A 151 23.03 15.40 28.43
C ASP A 151 24.52 15.26 28.77
N GLY A 152 25.39 15.13 27.76
CA GLY A 152 26.84 15.21 27.93
C GLY A 152 27.38 16.61 28.24
N ASN A 153 26.53 17.65 28.19
CA ASN A 153 26.90 19.06 28.34
C ASN A 153 26.23 19.74 29.56
N LEU A 154 25.50 18.97 30.39
CA LEU A 154 24.87 19.48 31.61
C LEU A 154 25.85 19.65 32.78
N ASN A 155 27.06 19.07 32.71
CA ASN A 155 28.09 19.28 33.72
C ASN A 155 28.84 20.62 33.54
N ASP A 156 28.87 21.17 32.32
CA ASP A 156 29.67 22.37 32.03
C ASP A 156 28.95 23.68 32.38
N LEU A 157 27.62 23.65 32.56
CA LEU A 157 26.81 24.80 32.99
C LEU A 157 26.68 24.90 34.51
N ALA A 158 27.05 23.85 35.26
CA ALA A 158 27.07 23.86 36.72
C ALA A 158 28.38 24.41 37.31
N GLU A 159 29.46 24.47 36.52
CA GLU A 159 30.78 24.96 36.96
C GLU A 159 31.05 26.44 36.64
N THR A 160 30.17 27.12 35.89
CA THR A 160 30.33 28.55 35.55
C THR A 160 29.61 29.52 36.50
N GLU A 161 28.92 29.02 37.54
CA GLU A 161 28.22 29.84 38.53
C GLU A 161 28.75 29.66 39.98
N SER A 162 30.02 29.25 40.17
CA SER A 162 30.67 29.20 41.50
C SER A 162 31.72 30.29 41.70
#